data_AF-A0A1F6KFG5-F1
#
_entry.id   AF-A0A1F6KFG5-F1
#
_cell.length_a   1.000
_cell.length_b   1.000
_cell.length_c   1.000
_cell.angle_alpha   90.00
_cell.angle_beta   90.00
_cell.angle_gamma   90.00
#
_symmetry.space_group_name_H-M   'P 1'
#
loop_
_entity.id
_entity.type
_entity.pdbx_description
1 polymer ?
#
loop_
_entity_poly.entity_id
_entity_poly.type
_entity_poly.pdbx_seq_one_letter_code
_entity_poly.pdbx_strand_id
1 'polypeptide(L)'
;MFKEWDDLVNSCVQGGESEVATLDCIPAVFANLLSALLVFAGLTALIMFIIGGFRFMNARGDPKRIEGARNSFVFGIIGLAIVIFSFLLINLISTVTNVPCIKTFGFGC
;
A
#
# COMPACT_ATOMS: atom_id res chain seq x y z
N MET A 1 -1.62 -7.96 8.11
CA MET A 1 -2.45 -8.89 8.91
C MET A 1 -3.88 -8.51 8.62
N PHE A 2 -4.53 -9.27 7.75
CA PHE A 2 -5.90 -8.98 7.31
C PHE A 2 -6.82 -9.10 8.51
N LYS A 3 -7.69 -8.10 8.71
CA LYS A 3 -8.82 -8.25 9.63
C LYS A 3 -9.94 -8.90 8.85
N GLU A 4 -10.61 -9.87 9.46
CA GLU A 4 -11.77 -10.51 8.85
C GLU A 4 -12.86 -9.44 8.64
N TRP A 5 -13.65 -9.56 7.56
CA TRP A 5 -14.66 -8.53 7.24
C TRP A 5 -15.68 -8.36 8.37
N ASP A 6 -15.93 -9.43 9.12
CA ASP A 6 -16.80 -9.44 10.30
C ASP A 6 -16.19 -8.65 11.47
N ASP A 7 -14.89 -8.80 11.73
CA ASP A 7 -14.18 -8.07 12.79
C ASP A 7 -14.12 -6.56 12.54
N LEU A 8 -14.12 -6.14 11.27
CA LEU A 8 -14.10 -4.73 10.89
C LEU A 8 -15.45 -4.06 11.10
N VAL A 9 -16.53 -4.75 10.76
CA VAL A 9 -17.89 -4.28 11.02
C VAL A 9 -18.14 -4.21 12.53
N ASN A 10 -17.78 -5.25 13.27
CA ASN A 10 -17.99 -5.32 14.72
C ASN A 10 -17.09 -4.35 15.53
N SER A 11 -16.01 -3.82 14.94
CA SER A 11 -15.13 -2.84 15.61
C SER A 11 -15.49 -1.38 15.34
N CYS A 12 -16.29 -1.10 14.31
CA CYS A 12 -16.74 0.27 13.96
C CYS A 12 -18.25 0.48 14.20
N VAL A 13 -19.00 -0.60 14.43
CA VAL A 13 -20.39 -0.56 14.90
C VAL A 13 -20.39 -0.67 16.41
N GLN A 14 -20.66 0.44 17.11
CA GLN A 14 -20.95 0.39 18.54
C GLN A 14 -22.46 0.38 18.75
N GLY A 15 -22.97 -0.71 19.32
CA GLY A 15 -24.31 -0.71 19.90
C GLY A 15 -24.95 -2.09 19.92
N GLY A 16 -25.06 -2.66 21.13
CA GLY A 16 -26.25 -3.46 21.43
C GLY A 16 -27.50 -2.62 21.15
N GLU A 17 -28.44 -3.21 20.41
CA GLU A 17 -29.82 -2.77 20.19
C GLU A 17 -30.09 -1.50 19.33
N SER A 18 -29.09 -0.77 18.85
CA SER A 18 -29.26 0.19 17.75
C SER A 18 -28.06 0.20 16.82
N GLU A 19 -28.18 -0.54 15.72
CA GLU A 19 -27.16 -0.72 14.68
C GLU A 19 -26.99 0.59 13.89
N VAL A 20 -26.21 1.52 14.45
CA VAL A 20 -25.85 2.77 13.77
C VAL A 20 -24.40 2.72 13.34
N ALA A 21 -24.17 2.91 12.04
CA ALA A 21 -22.82 3.03 11.49
C ALA A 21 -22.19 4.35 11.94
N THR A 22 -21.12 4.28 12.73
CA THR A 22 -20.35 5.47 13.09
C THR A 22 -19.47 5.90 11.92
N LEU A 23 -19.07 7.18 11.89
CA LEU A 23 -18.15 7.73 10.86
C LEU A 23 -16.79 7.00 10.82
N ASP A 24 -16.43 6.26 11.87
CA ASP A 24 -15.20 5.47 11.95
C ASP A 24 -15.24 4.19 11.09
N CYS A 25 -16.41 3.79 10.58
CA CYS A 25 -16.50 2.67 9.63
C CYS A 25 -15.87 2.98 8.27
N ILE A 26 -15.92 4.23 7.80
CA ILE A 26 -15.30 4.63 6.53
C ILE A 26 -13.79 4.34 6.55
N PRO A 27 -13.01 4.91 7.49
CA PRO A 27 -11.58 4.65 7.57
C PRO A 27 -11.22 3.18 7.77
N ALA A 28 -11.98 2.44 8.58
CA ALA A 28 -11.75 1.01 8.83
C ALA A 28 -11.87 0.16 7.55
N VAL A 29 -12.90 0.42 6.74
CA VAL A 29 -13.10 -0.26 5.45
C VAL A 29 -11.99 0.09 4.47
N PHE A 30 -11.59 1.37 4.40
CA PHE A 30 -10.48 1.81 3.55
C PHE A 30 -9.15 1.18 3.94
N ALA A 31 -8.84 1.10 5.24
CA ALA A 31 -7.60 0.48 5.73
C ALA A 31 -7.51 -1.01 5.38
N ASN A 32 -8.64 -1.73 5.45
CA ASN A 32 -8.68 -3.14 5.07
C ASN A 32 -8.56 -3.32 3.55
N LEU A 33 -9.27 -2.52 2.77
CA LEU A 33 -9.18 -2.54 1.31
C LEU A 33 -7.75 -2.25 0.85
N LEU A 34 -7.09 -1.26 1.46
CA LEU A 34 -5.71 -0.92 1.17
C LEU A 34 -4.76 -2.06 1.57
N SER A 35 -4.97 -2.68 2.73
CA SER A 35 -4.18 -3.85 3.18
C SER A 35 -4.32 -5.03 2.23
N ALA A 36 -5.52 -5.27 1.71
CA ALA A 36 -5.75 -6.31 0.72
C ALA A 36 -5.08 -6.00 -0.62
N LEU A 37 -5.24 -4.77 -1.11
CA LEU A 37 -4.55 -4.30 -2.30
C LEU A 37 -3.03 -4.36 -2.16
N LEU A 38 -2.46 -4.06 -0.99
CA LEU A 38 -1.02 -4.13 -0.72
C LEU A 38 -0.47 -5.55 -0.85
N VAL A 39 -1.19 -6.57 -0.35
CA VAL A 39 -0.76 -7.96 -0.47
C VAL A 39 -0.87 -8.46 -1.91
N PHE A 40 -1.96 -8.13 -2.61
CA PHE A 40 -2.08 -8.42 -4.03
C PHE A 40 -1.01 -7.70 -4.85
N ALA A 41 -0.76 -6.42 -4.58
CA ALA A 41 0.27 -5.63 -5.24
C ALA A 41 1.67 -6.18 -4.97
N GLY A 42 1.97 -6.63 -3.75
CA GLY A 42 3.24 -7.27 -3.42
C GLY A 42 3.48 -8.56 -4.21
N LEU A 43 2.46 -9.41 -4.32
CA LEU A 43 2.54 -10.65 -5.11
C LEU A 43 2.71 -10.36 -6.61
N THR A 44 1.93 -9.44 -7.18
CA THR A 44 2.05 -9.05 -8.58
C THR A 44 3.38 -8.36 -8.88
N ALA A 45 3.86 -7.51 -7.97
CA ALA A 45 5.16 -6.87 -8.09
C ALA A 45 6.30 -7.89 -8.13
N LEU A 46 6.27 -8.92 -7.27
CA LEU A 46 7.27 -10.00 -7.28
C LEU A 46 7.33 -10.70 -8.64
N ILE A 47 6.17 -11.06 -9.22
CA ILE A 47 6.08 -11.73 -10.51
C ILE A 47 6.62 -10.83 -11.65
N MET A 48 6.24 -9.55 -11.65
CA MET A 48 6.75 -8.57 -12.63
C MET A 48 8.25 -8.32 -12.49
N PHE A 49 8.79 -8.31 -11.27
CA PHE A 49 10.23 -8.18 -11.03
C PHE A 49 11.01 -9.37 -11.58
N ILE A 50 10.51 -10.59 -11.41
CA ILE A 50 11.15 -11.81 -11.96
C ILE A 50 11.15 -11.74 -13.49
N ILE A 51 10.01 -11.51 -14.12
CA ILE A 51 9.88 -11.49 -15.59
C ILE A 51 10.67 -10.31 -16.19
N GLY A 52 10.60 -9.13 -15.56
CA GLY A 52 11.32 -7.93 -15.97
C GLY A 52 12.84 -8.08 -15.82
N GLY A 53 13.30 -8.67 -14.72
CA GLY A 53 14.71 -8.96 -14.46
C GLY A 53 15.29 -9.94 -15.47
N PHE A 54 14.57 -11.02 -15.78
CA PHE A 54 14.98 -11.96 -16.83
C PHE A 54 15.04 -11.30 -18.20
N ARG A 55 14.07 -10.45 -18.54
CA ARG A 55 14.04 -9.73 -19.82
C ARG A 55 15.18 -8.72 -19.94
N PHE A 56 15.62 -8.11 -18.84
CA PHE A 56 16.78 -7.23 -18.78
C PHE A 56 18.09 -8.01 -18.98
N MET A 57 18.28 -9.12 -18.26
CA MET A 57 19.50 -9.95 -18.39
C MET A 57 19.63 -10.60 -19.78
N ASN A 58 18.52 -10.94 -20.43
CA ASN A 58 18.54 -11.61 -21.74
C ASN A 58 18.63 -10.64 -22.93
N ALA A 59 18.82 -9.34 -22.72
CA ALA A 59 18.85 -8.33 -23.79
C ALA A 59 20.15 -8.33 -24.64
N ARG A 60 21.16 -9.13 -24.26
CA ARG A 60 22.39 -9.54 -25.02
C ARG A 60 22.82 -8.66 -26.22
N GLY A 61 22.88 -7.34 -26.06
CA GLY A 61 23.51 -6.43 -27.02
C GLY A 61 22.61 -5.74 -28.06
N ASP A 62 21.29 -5.89 -28.00
CA ASP A 62 20.37 -5.17 -28.91
C ASP A 62 19.94 -3.82 -28.27
N PRO A 63 20.42 -2.65 -28.76
CA PRO A 63 20.28 -1.36 -28.07
C PRO A 63 18.82 -0.99 -27.81
N LYS A 64 17.90 -1.38 -28.70
CA LYS A 64 16.46 -1.13 -28.55
C LYS A 64 15.84 -1.91 -27.40
N ARG A 65 16.35 -3.11 -27.12
CA ARG A 65 15.91 -3.94 -25.98
C ARG A 65 16.52 -3.48 -24.67
N ILE A 66 17.77 -2.99 -24.71
CA ILE A 66 18.46 -2.42 -23.54
C ILE A 66 17.80 -1.10 -23.12
N GLU A 67 17.45 -0.22 -24.06
CA GLU A 67 16.78 1.05 -23.76
C GLU A 67 15.38 0.82 -23.16
N GLY A 68 14.60 -0.09 -23.76
CA GLY A 68 13.31 -0.51 -23.19
C GLY A 68 13.45 -1.12 -21.79
N ALA A 69 14.46 -1.96 -21.57
CA ALA A 69 14.69 -2.59 -20.28
C ALA A 69 15.22 -1.62 -19.22
N ARG A 70 16.01 -0.61 -19.60
CA ARG A 70 16.46 0.49 -18.74
C ARG A 70 15.28 1.35 -18.28
N ASN A 71 14.37 1.68 -19.20
CA ASN A 71 13.16 2.42 -18.86
C ASN A 71 12.28 1.62 -17.89
N SER A 72 12.08 0.32 -18.13
CA SER A 72 11.36 -0.55 -17.18
C SER A 72 12.02 -0.60 -15.79
N PHE A 73 13.36 -0.64 -15.73
CA PHE A 73 14.09 -0.59 -14.47
C PHE A 73 13.89 0.72 -13.73
N VAL A 74 13.97 1.85 -14.44
CA VAL A 74 13.74 3.19 -13.86
C VAL A 74 12.32 3.31 -13.33
N PHE A 75 11.31 2.85 -14.07
CA PHE A 75 9.93 2.85 -13.58
C PHE A 75 9.73 1.97 -12.33
N GLY A 76 10.38 0.80 -12.28
CA GLY A 76 10.35 -0.06 -11.09
C GLY A 76 10.98 0.58 -9.86
N ILE A 77 12.13 1.26 -10.03
CA ILE A 77 12.81 2.00 -8.96
C ILE A 77 11.96 3.18 -8.49
N ILE A 78 11.36 3.94 -9.41
CA ILE A 78 10.49 5.06 -9.07
C ILE A 78 9.28 4.59 -8.24
N GLY A 79 8.65 3.47 -8.62
CA GLY A 79 7.54 2.90 -7.85
C GLY A 79 7.92 2.54 -6.42
N LEU A 80 9.08 1.88 -6.24
CA LEU A 80 9.60 1.56 -4.91
C LEU A 80 9.93 2.82 -4.11
N ALA A 81 10.55 3.81 -4.75
CA ALA A 81 10.92 5.07 -4.12
C ALA A 81 9.69 5.80 -3.58
N ILE A 82 8.59 5.87 -4.34
CA ILE A 82 7.34 6.53 -3.92
C ILE A 82 6.78 5.88 -2.65
N VAL A 83 6.79 4.55 -2.56
CA VAL A 83 6.30 3.83 -1.36
C VAL A 83 7.15 4.20 -0.13
N ILE A 84 8.47 4.19 -0.26
CA ILE A 84 9.40 4.56 0.82
C ILE A 84 9.19 6.03 1.23
N PHE A 85 9.08 6.94 0.25
CA PHE A 85 8.83 8.36 0.49
C PHE A 85 7.49 8.59 1.19
N SER A 86 6.45 7.86 0.83
CA SER A 86 5.13 7.96 1.49
C SER A 86 5.25 7.68 2.99
N PHE A 87 5.89 6.58 3.37
CA PHE A 87 6.10 6.26 4.79
C PHE A 87 6.97 7.29 5.52
N LEU A 88 8.00 7.82 4.85
CA LEU A 88 8.85 8.85 5.42
C LEU A 88 8.08 10.14 5.68
N LEU A 89 7.25 10.58 4.73
CA LEU A 89 6.43 11.78 4.87
C LEU A 89 5.40 11.63 5.99
N ILE A 90 4.69 10.50 6.09
CA ILE A 90 3.70 10.26 7.16
C ILE A 90 4.38 10.32 8.55
N ASN A 91 5.57 9.73 8.68
CA ASN A 91 6.33 9.76 9.93
C ASN A 91 6.87 11.15 10.26
N LEU A 92 7.30 11.92 9.26
CA LEU A 92 7.76 13.29 9.43
C LEU A 92 6.62 14.18 9.95
N ILE A 93 5.43 14.09 9.32
CA ILE A 93 4.24 14.84 9.70
C ILE A 93 3.79 14.44 11.12
N SER A 94 3.79 13.15 11.45
CA SER A 94 3.44 12.69 12.80
C SER A 94 4.39 13.24 13.87
N THR A 95 5.69 13.32 13.58
CA THR A 95 6.70 13.86 14.51
C THR A 95 6.57 15.37 14.68
N VAL A 96 6.31 16.10 13.59
CA VAL A 96 6.16 17.57 13.62
C VAL A 96 4.87 17.99 14.34
N THR A 97 3.76 17.27 14.10
CA THR A 97 2.44 17.63 14.65
C THR A 97 2.14 16.92 15.98
N ASN A 98 2.99 15.97 16.41
CA ASN A 98 2.84 15.17 17.64
C ASN A 98 1.46 14.51 17.81
N VAL A 99 0.84 14.13 16.69
CA VAL A 99 -0.42 13.37 16.65
C VAL A 99 -0.11 11.95 16.14
N PRO A 100 -0.24 10.91 16.98
CA PRO A 100 0.04 9.53 16.58
C PRO A 100 -1.04 8.94 15.67
N CYS A 101 -2.27 9.48 15.72
CA CYS A 101 -3.45 8.98 15.00
C CYS A 101 -3.36 9.05 13.47
N ILE A 102 -2.45 9.84 12.90
CA ILE A 102 -2.24 9.89 11.45
C ILE A 102 -1.72 8.57 10.87
N LYS A 103 -1.12 7.71 11.71
CA LYS A 103 -0.62 6.39 11.30
C LYS A 103 -1.71 5.32 11.28
N THR A 104 -2.85 5.58 11.93
CA THR A 104 -3.91 4.59 12.15
C THR A 104 -5.09 4.74 11.18
N PHE A 105 -5.00 5.68 10.21
CA PHE A 105 -6.02 5.97 9.21
C PHE A 105 -7.46 5.97 9.77
N GLY A 106 -7.69 6.47 10.99
CA GLY A 106 -8.99 6.47 11.69
C GLY A 106 -9.23 7.76 12.46
N PHE A 107 -10.48 8.02 12.87
CA PHE A 107 -10.83 9.24 13.60
C PHE A 107 -10.54 9.16 15.10
N GLY A 108 -10.28 7.94 15.61
CA GLY A 108 -9.76 7.71 16.96
C GLY A 108 -8.24 7.86 17.04
N CYS A 109 -7.78 8.80 17.86
CA CYS A 109 -6.56 8.63 18.64
C CYS A 109 -6.99 7.91 19.94
#